data_AF-A0A939DQ00-F1
#
_entry.id   AF-A0A939DQ00-F1
#
_cell.length_a   1.000
_cell.length_b   1.000
_cell.length_c   1.000
_cell.angle_alpha   90.00
_cell.angle_beta   90.00
_cell.angle_gamma   90.00
#
_symmetry.space_group_name_H-M   'P 1'
#
loop_
_entity.id
_entity.type
_entity.pdbx_description
1 polymer ?
#
loop_
_entity_poly.entity_id
_entity_poly.type
_entity_poly.pdbx_seq_one_letter_code
_entity_poly.pdbx_strand_id
1 'polypeptide(L)'
;MLAHQQLFSLRLVDYLAPESVEIFDSWRFMGRDWCGEAFGATEFLRPREKPEQTHLVNLDLQEMPANQIRALLARLDLALRPGMTEQQVVDQLGVPAKVHDFLPYRKTLDYQIFQPDPYQLSLTLRINDGLSSILLLAEELNK
;
A
#
# COMPACT_ATOMS: atom_id res chain seq x y z
N MET A 1 14.36 -4.17 -0.77
CA MET A 1 13.45 -3.28 -1.53
C MET A 1 12.94 -4.02 -2.75
N LEU A 2 11.65 -3.86 -3.04
CA LEU A 2 10.88 -4.66 -3.99
C LEU A 2 11.06 -4.25 -5.46
N ALA A 3 11.25 -5.19 -6.38
CA ALA A 3 11.15 -4.91 -7.83
C ALA A 3 9.69 -4.78 -8.27
N HIS A 4 9.39 -3.90 -9.24
CA HIS A 4 8.02 -3.67 -9.75
C HIS A 4 7.30 -4.96 -10.09
N GLN A 5 8.04 -5.90 -10.68
CA GLN A 5 7.53 -7.22 -11.06
C GLN A 5 6.89 -7.99 -9.89
N GLN A 6 7.41 -7.85 -8.67
CA GLN A 6 6.84 -8.52 -7.50
C GLN A 6 5.51 -7.87 -7.10
N LEU A 7 5.38 -6.55 -7.19
CA LEU A 7 4.11 -5.83 -6.98
C LEU A 7 3.09 -6.21 -8.04
N PHE A 8 3.46 -6.20 -9.32
CA PHE A 8 2.56 -6.44 -10.45
C PHE A 8 1.85 -7.80 -10.37
N SER A 9 2.54 -8.78 -9.80
CA SER A 9 2.04 -10.14 -9.59
C SER A 9 1.01 -10.29 -8.47
N LEU A 10 0.85 -9.28 -7.60
CA LEU A 10 -0.01 -9.42 -6.42
C LEU A 10 -1.48 -9.49 -6.78
N ARG A 11 -2.20 -10.40 -6.11
CA ARG A 11 -3.66 -10.46 -6.10
C ARG A 11 -4.12 -10.58 -4.65
N LEU A 12 -5.17 -9.84 -4.30
CA LEU A 12 -5.77 -9.87 -2.98
C LEU A 12 -6.45 -11.23 -2.73
N VAL A 13 -7.03 -11.83 -3.77
CA VAL A 13 -7.61 -13.19 -3.72
C VAL A 13 -6.60 -14.29 -3.35
N ASP A 14 -5.29 -14.04 -3.46
CA ASP A 14 -4.26 -14.99 -3.01
C ASP A 14 -4.12 -15.01 -1.46
N TYR A 15 -4.67 -14.01 -0.77
CA TYR A 15 -4.55 -13.84 0.69
C TYR A 15 -5.87 -14.04 1.43
N LEU A 16 -7.01 -13.98 0.74
CA LEU A 16 -8.34 -14.01 1.32
C LEU A 16 -9.22 -15.02 0.59
N ALA A 17 -10.27 -15.48 1.26
CA ALA A 17 -11.25 -16.35 0.61
C ALA A 17 -11.91 -15.59 -0.56
N PRO A 18 -12.02 -16.16 -1.78
CA PRO A 18 -12.51 -15.44 -2.95
C PRO A 18 -13.87 -14.76 -2.75
N GLU A 19 -14.77 -15.38 -2.01
CA GLU A 19 -16.10 -14.85 -1.68
C GLU A 19 -16.08 -13.62 -0.76
N SER A 20 -14.96 -13.35 -0.10
CA SER A 20 -14.78 -12.16 0.73
C SER A 20 -14.20 -10.97 -0.04
N VAL A 21 -13.73 -11.19 -1.27
CA VAL A 21 -13.07 -10.17 -2.09
C VAL A 21 -14.06 -9.62 -3.11
N GLU A 22 -14.25 -8.31 -3.09
CA GLU A 22 -15.02 -7.59 -4.10
C GLU A 22 -14.14 -7.32 -5.32
N ILE A 23 -14.63 -7.63 -6.53
CA ILE A 23 -13.95 -7.36 -7.79
C ILE A 23 -14.72 -6.26 -8.53
N PHE A 24 -14.00 -5.26 -9.01
CA PHE A 24 -14.57 -4.15 -9.76
C PHE A 24 -13.73 -3.80 -10.98
N ASP A 25 -14.40 -3.29 -12.02
CA ASP A 25 -13.81 -3.01 -13.33
C ASP A 25 -13.71 -1.51 -13.66
N SER A 26 -14.26 -0.65 -12.78
CA SER A 26 -14.31 0.79 -13.00
C SER A 26 -14.24 1.57 -11.68
N TRP A 27 -13.06 2.13 -11.38
CA TRP A 27 -12.82 3.04 -10.27
C TRP A 27 -11.93 4.20 -10.70
N ARG A 28 -12.34 5.44 -10.45
CA ARG A 28 -11.57 6.62 -10.86
C ARG A 28 -10.85 7.24 -9.67
N PHE A 29 -9.53 7.14 -9.68
CA PHE A 29 -8.65 7.57 -8.60
C PHE A 29 -7.36 8.19 -9.15
N MET A 30 -6.89 9.27 -8.53
CA MET A 30 -5.71 10.05 -8.98
C MET A 30 -5.76 10.43 -10.48
N GLY A 31 -6.97 10.72 -11.00
CA GLY A 31 -7.18 11.10 -12.40
C GLY A 31 -7.03 9.97 -13.43
N ARG A 32 -6.89 8.72 -12.97
CA ARG A 32 -6.77 7.52 -13.81
C ARG A 32 -7.95 6.57 -13.55
N ASP A 33 -8.22 5.72 -14.52
CA ASP A 33 -9.21 4.66 -14.40
C ASP A 33 -8.54 3.33 -14.00
N TRP A 34 -9.10 2.70 -13.00
CA TRP A 34 -8.59 1.50 -12.35
C TRP A 34 -9.64 0.39 -12.38
N CYS A 35 -9.16 -0.84 -12.39
CA CYS A 35 -9.91 -2.03 -12.00
C CYS A 35 -9.16 -2.69 -10.83
N GLY A 36 -9.80 -3.58 -10.08
CA GLY A 36 -9.15 -4.08 -8.88
C GLY A 36 -9.93 -5.08 -8.07
N GLU A 37 -9.37 -5.34 -6.90
CA GLU A 37 -9.91 -6.19 -5.85
C GLU A 37 -9.93 -5.39 -4.54
N ALA A 38 -10.98 -5.54 -3.75
CA ALA A 38 -11.11 -4.91 -2.44
C ALA A 38 -11.58 -5.87 -1.35
N PHE A 39 -11.16 -5.59 -0.13
CA PHE A 39 -11.68 -6.18 1.11
C PHE A 39 -11.68 -5.08 2.17
N GLY A 40 -12.87 -4.59 2.51
CA GLY A 40 -13.01 -3.40 3.35
C GLY A 40 -12.27 -2.21 2.72
N ALA A 41 -11.35 -1.60 3.47
CA ALA A 41 -10.50 -0.49 3.02
C ALA A 41 -9.18 -0.93 2.36
N THR A 42 -8.93 -2.25 2.25
CA THR A 42 -7.78 -2.78 1.49
C THR A 42 -8.14 -2.92 0.01
N GLU A 43 -7.31 -2.36 -0.87
CA GLU A 43 -7.53 -2.35 -2.32
C GLU A 43 -6.25 -2.67 -3.09
N PHE A 44 -6.35 -3.58 -4.06
CA PHE A 44 -5.27 -3.87 -5.02
C PHE A 44 -5.73 -3.38 -6.39
N LEU A 45 -5.18 -2.25 -6.84
CA LEU A 45 -5.60 -1.59 -8.07
C LEU A 45 -4.64 -1.82 -9.23
N ARG A 46 -5.25 -1.95 -10.40
CA ARG A 46 -4.61 -2.21 -11.69
C ARG A 46 -5.08 -1.15 -12.68
N PRO A 47 -4.18 -0.47 -13.42
CA PRO A 47 -4.59 0.45 -14.46
C PRO A 47 -5.52 -0.28 -15.43
N ARG A 48 -6.59 0.36 -15.89
CA ARG A 48 -7.55 -0.27 -16.80
C ARG A 48 -6.90 -0.74 -18.12
N GLU A 49 -5.83 -0.06 -18.54
CA GLU A 49 -5.04 -0.41 -19.73
C GLU A 49 -4.09 -1.61 -19.51
N LYS A 50 -3.78 -1.94 -18.25
CA LYS A 50 -2.91 -3.06 -17.84
C LYS A 50 -3.58 -3.86 -16.71
N PRO A 51 -4.76 -4.46 -16.95
CA PRO A 51 -5.59 -5.08 -15.92
C PRO A 51 -4.96 -6.34 -15.31
N GLU A 52 -3.81 -6.79 -15.80
CA GLU A 52 -3.02 -7.91 -15.30
C GLU A 52 -1.90 -7.48 -14.34
N GLN A 53 -1.70 -6.18 -14.08
CA GLN A 53 -0.57 -5.68 -13.31
C GLN A 53 -1.02 -4.79 -12.16
N THR A 54 -0.87 -5.27 -10.92
CA THR A 54 -1.16 -4.48 -9.71
C THR A 54 -0.13 -3.38 -9.56
N HIS A 55 -0.56 -2.13 -9.71
CA HIS A 55 0.31 -0.96 -9.58
C HIS A 55 0.10 -0.21 -8.26
N LEU A 56 -1.05 -0.40 -7.61
CA LEU A 56 -1.34 0.24 -6.34
C LEU A 56 -1.84 -0.81 -5.34
N VAL A 57 -1.24 -0.82 -4.17
CA VAL A 57 -1.74 -1.56 -3.00
C VAL A 57 -2.04 -0.54 -1.91
N ASN A 58 -3.31 -0.40 -1.56
CA ASN A 58 -3.76 0.28 -0.37
C ASN A 58 -4.09 -0.81 0.65
N LEU A 59 -3.31 -0.89 1.73
CA LEU A 59 -3.42 -1.94 2.73
C LEU A 59 -3.88 -1.33 4.06
N ASP A 60 -5.06 -1.73 4.51
CA ASP A 60 -5.53 -1.44 5.85
C ASP A 60 -5.01 -2.54 6.81
N LEU A 61 -4.18 -2.13 7.77
CA LEU A 61 -3.52 -3.03 8.71
C LEU A 61 -4.43 -3.47 9.87
N GLN A 62 -5.65 -2.94 9.95
CA GLN A 62 -6.62 -3.23 11.01
C GLN A 62 -7.69 -4.22 10.57
N GLU A 63 -8.01 -4.29 9.28
CA GLU A 63 -9.12 -5.10 8.77
C GLU A 63 -8.70 -6.49 8.31
N MET A 64 -7.47 -6.65 7.81
CA MET A 64 -6.98 -7.96 7.35
C MET A 64 -6.48 -8.84 8.51
N PRO A 65 -6.59 -10.19 8.40
CA PRO A 65 -5.98 -11.10 9.36
C PRO A 65 -4.47 -10.87 9.51
N ALA A 66 -3.97 -10.83 10.75
CA ALA A 66 -2.58 -10.46 11.04
C ALA A 66 -1.53 -11.38 10.38
N ASN A 67 -1.86 -12.64 10.14
CA ASN A 67 -1.02 -13.57 9.39
C ASN A 67 -0.91 -13.17 7.91
N GLN A 68 -2.01 -12.71 7.30
CA GLN A 68 -2.02 -12.27 5.90
C GLN A 68 -1.32 -10.93 5.72
N ILE A 69 -1.51 -9.99 6.65
CA ILE A 69 -0.73 -8.75 6.69
C ILE A 69 0.77 -9.07 6.72
N ARG A 70 1.19 -9.97 7.61
CA ARG A 70 2.60 -10.36 7.72
C ARG A 70 3.13 -10.98 6.42
N ALA A 71 2.35 -11.86 5.79
CA ALA A 71 2.73 -12.49 4.52
C ALA A 71 2.87 -11.46 3.39
N LEU A 72 1.94 -10.51 3.30
CA LEU A 72 1.94 -9.45 2.31
C LEU A 72 3.12 -8.50 2.51
N LEU A 73 3.38 -8.04 3.75
CA LEU A 73 4.52 -7.17 4.06
C LEU A 73 5.85 -7.85 3.79
N ALA A 74 5.97 -9.14 4.09
CA ALA A 74 7.15 -9.93 3.76
C ALA A 74 7.34 -10.04 2.23
N ARG A 75 6.25 -10.26 1.47
CA ARG A 75 6.32 -10.30 0.01
C ARG A 75 6.66 -8.95 -0.61
N LEU A 76 6.22 -7.86 0.01
CA LEU A 76 6.56 -6.49 -0.37
C LEU A 76 7.97 -6.07 0.08
N ASP A 77 8.68 -6.94 0.80
CA ASP A 77 9.98 -6.65 1.43
C ASP A 77 9.96 -5.34 2.24
N LEU A 78 8.82 -5.09 2.91
CA LEU A 78 8.62 -3.96 3.81
C LEU A 78 8.79 -4.45 5.23
N ALA A 79 9.86 -4.00 5.90
CA ALA A 79 10.12 -4.26 7.31
C ALA A 79 9.20 -3.43 8.26
N LEU A 80 7.95 -3.24 7.87
CA LEU A 80 6.92 -2.51 8.61
C LEU A 80 6.01 -3.49 9.38
N ARG A 81 5.31 -2.98 10.39
CA ARG A 81 4.35 -3.76 11.19
C ARG A 81 3.20 -2.85 11.65
N PRO A 82 1.98 -3.39 11.81
CA PRO A 82 0.89 -2.68 12.45
C PRO A 82 1.34 -2.13 13.81
N GLY A 83 0.97 -0.89 14.13
CA GLY A 83 1.28 -0.29 15.42
C GLY A 83 2.65 0.38 15.55
N MET A 84 3.48 0.38 14.50
CA MET A 84 4.76 1.08 14.56
C MET A 84 4.57 2.59 14.83
N THR A 85 5.36 3.14 15.73
CA THR A 85 5.39 4.59 15.99
C THR A 85 6.10 5.33 14.86
N GLU A 86 5.91 6.65 14.79
CA GLU A 86 6.62 7.49 13.82
C GLU A 86 8.14 7.31 13.91
N GLN A 87 8.70 7.28 15.12
CA GLN A 87 10.13 7.07 15.31
C GLN A 87 10.59 5.72 14.77
N GLN A 88 9.84 4.64 15.03
CA GLN A 88 10.19 3.31 14.51
C GLN A 88 10.12 3.26 12.98
N VAL A 89 9.16 3.95 12.36
CA VAL A 89 9.06 4.05 10.90
C VAL A 89 10.25 4.83 10.34
N VAL A 90 10.60 5.95 10.97
CA VAL A 90 11.77 6.78 10.57
C VAL A 90 13.09 6.02 10.76
N ASP A 91 13.25 5.26 11.83
CA ASP A 91 14.45 4.44 12.05
C ASP A 91 14.59 3.36 10.95
N GLN A 92 13.47 2.87 10.42
CA GLN A 92 13.43 1.81 9.42
C GLN A 92 13.58 2.31 7.98
N LEU A 93 12.99 3.47 7.65
CA LEU A 93 12.89 3.99 6.28
C LEU A 93 13.63 5.32 6.07
N GLY A 94 14.14 5.93 7.13
CA GLY A 94 14.71 7.27 7.11
C GLY A 94 13.64 8.36 7.22
N VAL A 95 14.07 9.59 6.92
CA VAL A 95 13.21 10.78 7.00
C VAL A 95 12.24 10.79 5.79
N PRO A 96 10.93 11.01 6.01
CA PRO A 96 9.97 11.10 4.91
C PRO A 96 10.21 12.33 4.05
N ALA A 97 9.87 12.24 2.78
CA ALA A 97 9.93 13.36 1.84
C ALA A 97 8.87 14.42 2.15
N LYS A 98 7.68 13.99 2.62
CA LYS A 98 6.61 14.89 3.07
C LYS A 98 5.89 14.32 4.28
N VAL A 99 5.36 15.21 5.10
CA VAL A 99 4.52 14.88 6.25
C VAL A 99 3.21 15.64 6.11
N HIS A 100 2.10 14.92 6.27
CA HIS A 100 0.74 15.45 6.22
C HIS A 100 0.06 15.23 7.56
N ASP A 101 -0.29 16.31 8.27
CA ASP A 101 -0.86 16.30 9.62
C ASP A 101 -2.20 17.06 9.70
N PHE A 102 -2.95 17.05 8.59
CA PHE A 102 -4.18 17.84 8.44
C PHE A 102 -5.32 17.45 9.41
N LEU A 103 -5.32 16.22 9.92
CA LEU A 103 -6.34 15.74 10.85
C LEU A 103 -5.71 15.48 12.22
N PRO A 104 -6.36 15.90 13.32
CA PRO A 104 -5.75 15.90 14.64
C PRO A 104 -5.49 14.50 15.22
N TYR A 105 -5.98 13.43 14.58
CA TYR A 105 -5.87 12.05 15.06
C TYR A 105 -5.02 11.16 14.16
N ARG A 106 -4.52 11.69 13.03
CA ARG A 106 -3.68 10.93 12.11
C ARG A 106 -2.62 11.79 11.43
N LYS A 107 -1.50 11.16 11.12
CA LYS A 107 -0.42 11.73 10.33
C LYS A 107 -0.12 10.79 9.17
N THR A 108 0.18 11.32 7.99
CA THR A 108 0.68 10.54 6.86
C THR A 108 2.12 10.94 6.56
N LEU A 109 2.98 9.94 6.37
CA LEU A 109 4.38 10.09 5.99
C LEU A 109 4.54 9.58 4.56
N ASP A 110 5.01 10.44 3.67
CA ASP A 110 5.25 10.08 2.27
C ASP A 110 6.74 9.89 2.02
N TYR A 111 7.06 8.78 1.35
CA TYR A 111 8.39 8.38 0.95
C TYR A 111 8.44 8.22 -0.56
N GLN A 112 9.53 8.68 -1.15
CA GLN A 112 9.88 8.39 -2.53
C GLN A 112 11.02 7.38 -2.53
N ILE A 113 10.75 6.18 -3.04
CA ILE A 113 11.72 5.10 -3.16
C ILE A 113 12.13 5.04 -4.63
N PHE A 114 13.43 4.95 -4.94
CA PHE A 114 13.93 4.98 -6.33
C PHE A 114 14.59 3.69 -6.79
N GLN A 115 14.82 2.74 -5.88
CA GLN A 115 15.52 1.49 -6.17
C GLN A 115 14.72 0.29 -5.62
N PRO A 116 14.86 -0.91 -6.20
CA PRO A 116 15.39 -1.15 -7.54
C PRO A 116 14.57 -0.43 -8.63
N ASP A 117 13.30 -0.15 -8.36
CA ASP A 117 12.39 0.62 -9.21
C ASP A 117 11.70 1.73 -8.39
N PRO A 118 11.12 2.77 -9.02
CA PRO A 118 10.52 3.88 -8.29
C PRO A 118 9.12 3.58 -7.76
N TYR A 119 8.89 3.96 -6.50
CA TYR A 119 7.59 3.88 -5.84
C TYR A 119 7.32 5.12 -5.01
N GLN A 120 6.04 5.47 -4.93
CA GLN A 120 5.51 6.27 -3.85
C GLN A 120 5.02 5.34 -2.73
N LEU A 121 5.50 5.57 -1.51
CA LEU A 121 5.05 4.87 -0.31
C LEU A 121 4.48 5.90 0.67
N SER A 122 3.18 5.81 0.94
CA SER A 122 2.47 6.65 1.90
C SER A 122 2.03 5.81 3.10
N LEU A 123 2.42 6.24 4.30
CA LEU A 123 2.17 5.53 5.55
C LEU A 123 1.28 6.38 6.44
N THR A 124 0.08 5.91 6.80
CA THR A 124 -0.77 6.63 7.75
C THR A 124 -0.64 6.04 9.14
N LEU A 125 -0.33 6.91 10.11
CA LEU A 125 -0.24 6.62 11.53
C LEU A 125 -1.41 7.27 12.26
N ARG A 126 -2.04 6.53 13.16
CA ARG A 126 -2.99 7.06 14.16
C ARG A 126 -2.25 7.35 15.45
N ILE A 127 -2.63 8.42 16.15
CA ILE A 127 -1.93 8.88 17.36
C ILE A 127 -1.83 7.79 18.44
N ASN A 128 -2.89 7.02 18.65
CA ASN A 128 -2.94 5.99 19.70
C ASN A 128 -2.62 4.58 19.20
N ASP A 129 -2.72 4.34 17.90
CA ASP A 129 -2.64 3.00 17.32
C ASP A 129 -1.42 2.80 16.42
N GLY A 130 -0.58 3.82 16.22
CA GLY A 130 0.60 3.77 15.35
C GLY A 130 0.23 3.56 13.88
N LEU A 131 1.14 2.93 13.13
CA LEU A 131 0.95 2.61 11.70
C LEU A 131 -0.32 1.79 11.48
N SER A 132 -1.27 2.37 10.74
CA SER A 132 -2.60 1.79 10.49
C SER A 132 -2.84 1.45 9.03
N SER A 133 -2.20 2.15 8.08
CA SER A 133 -2.35 1.83 6.67
C SER A 133 -1.09 2.14 5.86
N ILE A 134 -0.98 1.45 4.73
CA ILE A 134 0.14 1.54 3.80
C ILE A 134 -0.44 1.68 2.40
N LEU A 135 -0.11 2.76 1.70
CA LEU A 135 -0.35 2.89 0.28
C LEU A 135 0.99 2.81 -0.45
N LEU A 136 1.12 1.82 -1.33
CA LEU A 136 2.27 1.64 -2.19
C LEU A 136 1.83 1.76 -3.64
N LEU A 137 2.41 2.70 -4.37
CA LEU A 137 2.14 2.95 -5.78
C LEU A 137 3.43 2.79 -6.57
N ALA A 138 3.46 1.85 -7.51
CA ALA A 138 4.52 1.78 -8.51
C ALA A 138 4.39 2.98 -9.45
N GLU A 139 5.44 3.81 -9.46
CA GLU A 139 5.51 4.91 -10.41
C GLU A 139 6.18 4.42 -11.68
N GLU A 140 5.48 4.52 -12.80
CA GLU A 140 6.18 4.52 -14.08
C GLU A 140 6.98 5.82 -14.16
N LEU A 141 8.31 5.71 -14.35
CA LEU A 141 9.11 6.87 -14.73
C LEU A 141 8.49 7.41 -16.02
N ASN A 142 7.77 8.53 -15.92
CA ASN A 142 7.39 9.30 -17.10
C ASN A 142 8.69 9.62 -17.84
N LYS A 143 8.91 8.95 -18.98
CA LYS A 143 9.93 9.33 -19.94
C LYS A 143 9.45 10.53 -20.75
#